data_AF-A0A7S0UFA1-F1
#
_entry.id   AF-A0A7S0UFA1-F1
#
_cell.length_a   1.000
_cell.length_b   1.000
_cell.length_c   1.000
_cell.angle_alpha   90.00
_cell.angle_beta   90.00
_cell.angle_gamma   90.00
#
_symmetry.space_group_name_H-M   'P 1'
#
loop_
_entity.id
_entity.type
_entity.pdbx_description
1 polymer ?
#
loop_
_entity_poly.entity_id
_entity_poly.type
_entity_poly.pdbx_seq_one_letter_code
_entity_poly.pdbx_strand_id
1 'polypeptide(L)'
;LANDGRGGLNDGCGAEHVQKAKKVPTSVDPAAAAASGTRFASLDGDADRIVFFYCSPGSDAPVLLDGDRILILLAQYISLLLTSAGLSGTLSLGVVQTAYANGASTAYLKSKVPPECHAFAATGVKHLHHRALGFDIGAYFEANGHGTVTFNDKAVQQIQQRASSGGGEEGKQLEA
;
A
#
# COMPACT_ATOMS: atom_id res chain seq x y z
N LEU A 1 -1.49 5.66 18.35
CA LEU A 1 -2.17 6.95 18.09
C LEU A 1 -1.77 7.91 19.19
N ALA A 2 -0.99 8.94 18.87
CA ALA A 2 -0.62 9.98 19.82
C ALA A 2 -1.45 11.23 19.48
N ASN A 3 -2.72 11.19 19.86
CA ASN A 3 -3.57 12.37 19.92
C ASN A 3 -3.95 12.51 21.39
N ASP A 4 -3.32 13.44 22.10
CA ASP A 4 -3.56 13.69 23.52
C ASP A 4 -4.60 14.82 23.73
N GLY A 5 -5.30 15.23 22.67
CA GLY A 5 -6.32 16.27 22.68
C GLY A 5 -5.79 17.69 22.83
N ARG A 6 -4.46 17.89 22.81
CA ARG A 6 -3.81 19.20 22.93
C ARG A 6 -3.16 19.58 21.59
N GLY A 7 -3.34 20.84 21.17
CA GLY A 7 -2.80 21.35 19.90
C GLY A 7 -3.82 21.36 18.75
N GLY A 8 -3.36 21.80 17.57
CA GLY A 8 -4.18 21.84 16.35
C GLY A 8 -4.23 20.50 15.62
N LEU A 9 -5.33 20.22 14.91
CA LEU A 9 -5.44 19.05 14.04
C LEU A 9 -4.32 19.06 12.99
N ASN A 10 -3.57 17.95 12.87
CA ASN A 10 -2.40 17.80 11.99
C ASN A 10 -1.24 18.78 12.27
N ASP A 11 -1.18 19.38 13.47
CA ASP A 11 -0.05 20.22 13.86
C ASP A 11 1.14 19.36 14.30
N GLY A 12 2.29 19.52 13.65
CA GLY A 12 3.50 18.72 13.93
C GLY A 12 3.36 17.20 13.71
N CYS A 13 2.27 16.74 13.09
CA CYS A 13 1.97 15.33 12.88
C CYS A 13 1.09 15.10 11.64
N GLY A 14 0.76 13.84 11.39
CA GLY A 14 -0.16 13.44 10.32
C GLY A 14 0.53 12.98 9.03
N ALA A 15 -0.23 12.34 8.13
CA ALA A 15 0.33 11.73 6.92
C ALA A 15 1.05 12.77 6.04
N GLU A 16 0.46 13.96 5.88
CA GLU A 16 1.03 15.05 5.09
C GLU A 16 2.34 15.59 5.69
N HIS A 17 2.41 15.72 7.02
CA HIS A 17 3.63 16.15 7.71
C HIS A 17 4.80 15.19 7.42
N VAL A 18 4.56 13.89 7.52
CA VAL A 18 5.59 12.87 7.27
C VAL A 18 5.93 12.79 5.78
N GLN A 19 4.93 12.86 4.90
CA GLN A 19 5.10 12.62 3.46
C GLN A 19 5.65 13.84 2.71
N LYS A 20 5.14 15.05 2.98
CA LYS A 20 5.56 16.29 2.29
C LYS A 20 6.72 16.97 3.01
N ALA A 21 6.60 17.17 4.33
CA ALA A 21 7.65 17.86 5.09
C ALA A 21 8.84 16.97 5.42
N LYS A 22 8.72 15.64 5.24
CA LYS A 22 9.76 14.64 5.55
C LYS A 22 10.29 14.81 6.98
N LYS A 23 9.38 14.94 7.92
CA LYS A 23 9.68 15.10 9.35
C LYS A 23 9.02 14.01 10.17
N VAL A 24 9.72 13.55 11.19
CA VAL A 24 9.18 12.66 12.21
C VAL A 24 8.14 13.46 13.03
N PRO A 25 6.93 12.93 13.29
CA PRO A 25 5.95 13.62 14.11
C PRO A 25 6.48 13.93 15.50
N THR A 26 6.14 15.11 16.03
CA THR A 26 6.62 15.59 17.35
C THR A 26 6.25 14.68 18.51
N SER A 27 5.18 13.90 18.35
CA SER A 27 4.67 12.96 19.34
C SER A 27 5.43 11.63 19.39
N VAL A 28 6.33 11.36 18.43
CA VAL A 28 7.13 10.13 18.44
C VAL A 28 8.22 10.25 19.49
N ASP A 29 8.25 9.29 20.42
CA ASP A 29 9.30 9.19 21.43
C ASP A 29 10.67 9.00 20.76
N PRO A 30 11.68 9.86 21.06
CA PRO A 30 13.03 9.71 20.53
C PRO A 30 13.66 8.34 20.78
N ALA A 31 13.37 7.69 21.92
CA ALA A 31 13.90 6.35 22.20
C ALA A 31 13.29 5.31 21.25
N ALA A 32 11.98 5.40 20.98
CA ALA A 32 11.31 4.57 19.99
C ALA A 32 11.81 4.85 18.57
N ALA A 33 12.06 6.11 18.22
CA ALA A 33 12.63 6.47 16.92
C ALA A 33 14.05 5.89 16.75
N ALA A 34 14.86 5.87 17.81
CA ALA A 34 16.21 5.29 17.76
C ALA A 34 16.23 3.75 17.78
N ALA A 35 15.14 3.10 18.20
CA ALA A 35 15.06 1.65 18.30
C ALA A 35 15.00 0.99 16.90
N SER A 36 16.02 0.18 16.61
CA SER A 36 16.11 -0.58 15.34
C SER A 36 14.90 -1.48 15.13
N GLY A 37 14.39 -1.52 13.91
CA GLY A 37 13.24 -2.34 13.52
C GLY A 37 11.87 -1.74 13.85
N THR A 38 11.82 -0.61 14.56
CA THR A 38 10.55 0.07 14.87
C THR A 38 9.93 0.65 13.59
N ARG A 39 8.64 0.35 13.38
CA ARG A 39 7.86 0.84 12.23
C ARG A 39 6.76 1.74 12.75
N PHE A 40 6.57 2.87 12.07
CA PHE A 40 5.56 3.85 12.41
C PHE A 40 4.57 3.99 11.26
N ALA A 41 3.37 4.42 11.62
CA ALA A 41 2.33 4.82 10.68
C ALA A 41 1.80 6.19 11.09
N SER A 42 1.46 7.02 10.12
CA SER A 42 0.86 8.34 10.31
C SER A 42 -0.42 8.42 9.48
N LEU A 43 -1.53 8.73 10.14
CA LEU A 43 -2.83 8.98 9.52
C LEU A 43 -3.00 10.49 9.29
N ASP A 44 -3.85 10.91 8.38
CA ASP A 44 -4.33 12.29 8.34
C ASP A 44 -5.55 12.52 9.23
N GLY A 45 -6.15 13.71 9.15
CA GLY A 45 -7.10 14.20 10.14
C GLY A 45 -8.44 13.45 10.17
N ASP A 46 -8.88 12.94 9.02
CA ASP A 46 -10.07 12.11 8.83
C ASP A 46 -9.73 10.64 8.54
N ALA A 47 -8.44 10.28 8.58
CA ALA A 47 -7.92 8.93 8.41
C ALA A 47 -8.24 8.28 7.06
N ASP A 48 -8.33 9.08 5.99
CA ASP A 48 -8.45 8.58 4.61
C ASP A 48 -7.07 8.30 3.95
N ARG A 49 -5.99 8.76 4.60
CA ARG A 49 -4.60 8.50 4.18
C ARG A 49 -3.80 7.81 5.28
N ILE A 50 -2.90 6.96 4.84
CA ILE A 50 -1.86 6.37 5.69
C ILE A 50 -0.52 6.37 4.97
N VAL A 51 0.52 6.78 5.69
CA VAL A 51 1.91 6.56 5.28
C VAL A 51 2.67 5.86 6.39
N PHE A 52 3.60 5.01 6.00
CA PHE A 52 4.50 4.35 6.93
C PHE A 52 5.87 5.01 6.90
N PHE A 53 6.63 4.85 7.97
CA PHE A 53 8.02 5.25 8.00
C PHE A 53 8.79 4.50 9.08
N TYR A 54 10.11 4.58 9.01
CA TYR A 54 11.01 4.23 10.10
C TYR A 54 12.12 5.28 10.18
N CYS A 55 12.83 5.31 11.29
CA CYS A 55 13.96 6.22 11.46
C CYS A 55 15.26 5.44 11.28
N SER A 56 16.20 6.03 10.54
CA SER A 56 17.54 5.46 10.41
C SER A 56 18.44 6.05 11.50
N PRO A 57 19.34 5.25 12.11
CA PRO A 57 20.32 5.78 13.06
C PRO A 57 21.10 6.95 12.46
N GLY A 58 21.16 8.08 13.17
CA GLY A 58 21.89 9.28 12.74
C GLY A 58 21.20 10.13 11.66
N SER A 59 19.94 9.84 11.30
CA SER A 59 19.13 10.66 10.38
C SER A 59 17.98 11.33 11.11
N ASP A 60 17.86 12.66 10.95
CA ASP A 60 16.71 13.42 11.46
C ASP A 60 15.47 13.27 10.56
N ALA A 61 15.68 12.87 9.30
CA ALA A 61 14.59 12.62 8.35
C ALA A 61 14.10 11.16 8.45
N PRO A 62 12.78 10.92 8.38
CA PRO A 62 12.23 9.58 8.33
C PRO A 62 12.51 8.93 6.97
N VAL A 63 12.79 7.64 6.97
CA VAL A 63 12.74 6.85 5.74
C VAL A 63 11.28 6.53 5.44
N LEU A 64 10.77 7.16 4.40
CA LEU A 64 9.37 7.12 4.04
C LEU A 64 9.00 5.83 3.28
N LEU A 65 7.88 5.25 3.68
CA LEU A 65 7.19 4.16 3.03
C LEU A 65 5.78 4.67 2.67
N ASP A 66 5.72 5.44 1.59
CA ASP A 66 4.51 6.14 1.12
C ASP A 66 3.54 5.23 0.34
N GLY A 67 2.51 5.84 -0.26
CA GLY A 67 1.49 5.11 -1.01
C GLY A 67 2.04 4.23 -2.13
N ASP A 68 3.13 4.63 -2.82
CA ASP A 68 3.75 3.79 -3.84
C ASP A 68 4.34 2.50 -3.23
N ARG A 69 4.94 2.60 -2.04
CA ARG A 69 5.47 1.43 -1.30
C ARG A 69 4.35 0.53 -0.80
N ILE A 70 3.23 1.10 -0.35
CA ILE A 70 2.03 0.33 0.03
C ILE A 70 1.47 -0.42 -1.17
N LEU A 71 1.34 0.25 -2.33
CA LEU A 71 0.89 -0.36 -3.57
C LEU A 71 1.80 -1.53 -4.00
N ILE A 72 3.12 -1.33 -3.97
CA ILE A 72 4.09 -2.39 -4.27
C ILE A 72 3.93 -3.60 -3.34
N LEU A 73 3.77 -3.35 -2.04
CA LEU A 73 3.61 -4.41 -1.06
C LEU A 73 2.34 -5.22 -1.31
N LEU A 74 1.21 -4.52 -1.49
CA LEU A 74 -0.09 -5.15 -1.74
C LEU A 74 -0.10 -5.90 -3.07
N ALA A 75 0.40 -5.30 -4.14
CA ALA A 75 0.44 -5.94 -5.45
C ALA A 75 1.27 -7.24 -5.42
N GLN A 76 2.43 -7.22 -4.78
CA GLN A 76 3.25 -8.44 -4.63
C GLN A 76 2.55 -9.50 -3.78
N TYR A 77 1.98 -9.10 -2.64
CA TYR A 77 1.32 -10.03 -1.74
C TYR A 77 0.09 -10.68 -2.40
N ILE A 78 -0.74 -9.90 -3.08
CA ILE A 78 -1.89 -10.42 -3.83
C ILE A 78 -1.42 -11.32 -4.98
N SER A 79 -0.38 -10.94 -5.72
CA SER A 79 0.18 -11.80 -6.77
C SER A 79 0.67 -13.15 -6.23
N LEU A 80 1.29 -13.16 -5.05
CA LEU A 80 1.70 -14.40 -4.37
C LEU A 80 0.48 -15.25 -4.03
N LEU A 81 -0.55 -14.66 -3.40
CA LEU A 81 -1.79 -15.36 -3.04
C LEU A 81 -2.50 -15.93 -4.27
N LEU A 82 -2.62 -15.17 -5.36
CA LEU A 82 -3.22 -15.64 -6.60
C LEU A 82 -2.44 -16.83 -7.19
N THR A 83 -1.12 -16.79 -7.11
CA THR A 83 -0.27 -17.90 -7.55
C THR A 83 -0.49 -19.14 -6.69
N SER A 84 -0.43 -18.99 -5.36
CA SER A 84 -0.65 -20.08 -4.41
C SER A 84 -2.06 -20.68 -4.51
N ALA A 85 -3.06 -19.88 -4.84
CA ALA A 85 -4.45 -20.33 -5.02
C ALA A 85 -4.73 -20.92 -6.43
N GLY A 86 -3.75 -20.95 -7.33
CA GLY A 86 -3.95 -21.39 -8.72
C GLY A 86 -4.92 -20.50 -9.51
N LEU A 87 -4.99 -19.21 -9.14
CA LEU A 87 -5.81 -18.18 -9.79
C LEU A 87 -4.99 -17.19 -10.62
N SER A 88 -3.66 -17.32 -10.61
CA SER A 88 -2.78 -16.56 -11.51
C SER A 88 -3.13 -16.84 -12.98
N GLY A 89 -3.23 -15.79 -13.79
CA GLY A 89 -3.71 -15.86 -15.17
C GLY A 89 -5.23 -16.01 -15.33
N THR A 90 -5.97 -16.34 -14.27
CA THR A 90 -7.45 -16.39 -14.27
C THR A 90 -8.04 -15.04 -13.88
N LEU A 91 -7.45 -14.41 -12.88
CA LEU A 91 -7.82 -13.08 -12.39
C LEU A 91 -6.72 -12.07 -12.76
N SER A 92 -7.13 -10.95 -13.34
CA SER A 92 -6.23 -9.83 -13.60
C SER A 92 -5.99 -9.01 -12.33
N LEU A 93 -4.72 -8.82 -11.96
CA LEU A 93 -4.29 -7.88 -10.91
C LEU A 93 -3.73 -6.63 -11.57
N GLY A 94 -4.53 -5.56 -11.61
CA GLY A 94 -4.11 -4.26 -12.10
C GLY A 94 -3.52 -3.39 -11.00
N VAL A 95 -2.47 -2.64 -11.33
CA VAL A 95 -1.89 -1.60 -10.49
C VAL A 95 -2.03 -0.24 -11.18
N VAL A 96 -2.62 0.72 -10.49
CA VAL A 96 -2.88 2.07 -11.03
C VAL A 96 -2.11 3.11 -10.23
N GLN A 97 -1.34 3.93 -10.95
CA GLN A 97 -0.55 5.01 -10.38
C GLN A 97 -0.91 6.36 -11.01
N THR A 98 -0.51 7.45 -10.37
CA THR A 98 -0.53 8.79 -10.98
C THR A 98 0.85 9.16 -11.50
N ALA A 99 0.96 10.31 -12.18
CA ALA A 99 2.25 10.87 -12.60
C ALA A 99 3.16 11.28 -11.42
N TYR A 100 2.62 11.41 -10.20
CA TYR A 100 3.42 11.72 -9.01
C TYR A 100 4.17 10.50 -8.44
N ALA A 101 3.89 9.31 -8.96
CA ALA A 101 4.55 8.10 -8.50
C ALA A 101 6.06 8.15 -8.75
N ASN A 102 6.83 7.64 -7.79
CA ASN A 102 8.28 7.53 -7.93
C ASN A 102 8.63 6.65 -9.15
N GLY A 103 9.51 7.11 -10.04
CA GLY A 103 9.89 6.37 -11.25
C GLY A 103 10.44 4.97 -10.99
N ALA A 104 11.18 4.78 -9.88
CA ALA A 104 11.67 3.46 -9.49
C ALA A 104 10.53 2.54 -9.01
N SER A 105 9.49 3.08 -8.37
CA SER A 105 8.29 2.30 -8.01
C SER A 105 7.56 1.80 -9.25
N THR A 106 7.40 2.66 -10.26
CA THR A 106 6.82 2.33 -11.56
C THR A 106 7.63 1.25 -12.26
N ALA A 107 8.95 1.42 -12.34
CA ALA A 107 9.85 0.45 -12.97
C ALA A 107 9.77 -0.91 -12.28
N TYR A 108 9.73 -0.91 -10.94
CA TYR A 108 9.55 -2.13 -10.16
C TYR A 108 8.22 -2.81 -10.47
N LEU A 109 7.09 -2.11 -10.38
CA LEU A 109 5.77 -2.68 -10.63
C LEU A 109 5.65 -3.24 -12.06
N LYS A 110 6.13 -2.52 -13.07
CA LYS A 110 6.15 -2.99 -14.47
C LYS A 110 6.99 -4.25 -14.68
N SER A 111 7.97 -4.53 -13.81
CA SER A 111 8.72 -5.80 -13.85
C SER A 111 8.00 -6.97 -13.18
N LYS A 112 6.92 -6.70 -12.42
CA LYS A 112 6.20 -7.70 -11.62
C LYS A 112 4.82 -8.04 -12.17
N VAL A 113 4.20 -7.13 -12.91
CA VAL A 113 2.89 -7.37 -13.54
C VAL A 113 2.99 -7.35 -15.06
N PRO A 114 2.08 -8.03 -15.78
CA PRO A 114 1.99 -7.89 -17.23
C PRO A 114 1.80 -6.42 -17.66
N PRO A 115 2.29 -6.01 -18.85
CA PRO A 115 2.19 -4.62 -19.32
C PRO A 115 0.76 -4.06 -19.32
N GLU A 116 -0.24 -4.89 -19.64
CA GLU A 116 -1.66 -4.55 -19.63
C GLU A 116 -2.23 -4.33 -18.22
N CYS A 117 -1.56 -4.85 -17.19
CA CYS A 117 -1.93 -4.76 -15.79
C CYS A 117 -1.29 -3.55 -15.08
N HIS A 118 -0.47 -2.74 -15.77
CA HIS A 118 0.01 -1.46 -15.24
C HIS A 118 -0.73 -0.31 -15.95
N ALA A 119 -1.23 0.65 -15.18
CA ALA A 119 -1.89 1.82 -15.76
C ALA A 119 -1.55 3.12 -15.03
N PHE A 120 -1.62 4.21 -15.79
CA PHE A 120 -1.64 5.56 -15.24
C PHE A 120 -3.05 6.15 -15.28
N ALA A 121 -3.36 6.99 -14.30
CA ALA A 121 -4.54 7.83 -14.27
C ALA A 121 -4.17 9.27 -13.87
N ALA A 122 -5.09 10.20 -14.11
CA ALA A 122 -4.98 11.55 -13.56
C ALA A 122 -5.01 11.51 -12.02
N THR A 123 -4.45 12.53 -11.39
CA THR A 123 -4.47 12.70 -9.93
C THR A 123 -5.89 12.82 -9.41
N GLY A 124 -6.13 12.26 -8.21
CA GLY A 124 -7.43 12.23 -7.56
C GLY A 124 -8.05 10.83 -7.63
N VAL A 125 -8.41 10.34 -6.45
CA VAL A 125 -8.92 8.98 -6.19
C VAL A 125 -10.04 8.55 -7.13
N LYS A 126 -10.93 9.46 -7.52
CA LYS A 126 -11.98 9.19 -8.52
C LYS A 126 -11.42 8.61 -9.83
N HIS A 127 -10.31 9.17 -10.33
CA HIS A 127 -9.69 8.75 -11.57
C HIS A 127 -8.96 7.42 -11.41
N LEU A 128 -8.21 7.25 -10.31
CA LEU A 128 -7.54 5.99 -10.02
C LEU A 128 -8.56 4.85 -9.85
N HIS A 129 -9.62 5.10 -9.07
CA HIS A 129 -10.68 4.13 -8.82
C HIS A 129 -11.38 3.71 -10.11
N HIS A 130 -11.81 4.67 -10.95
CA HIS A 130 -12.42 4.36 -12.24
C HIS A 130 -11.50 3.51 -13.12
N ARG A 131 -10.18 3.78 -13.11
CA ARG A 131 -9.22 2.97 -13.87
C ARG A 131 -9.02 1.58 -13.26
N ALA A 132 -9.02 1.46 -11.93
CA ALA A 132 -8.86 0.20 -11.21
C ALA A 132 -10.04 -0.77 -11.43
N LEU A 133 -11.26 -0.25 -11.66
CA LEU A 133 -12.44 -1.06 -12.01
C LEU A 133 -12.32 -1.81 -13.35
N GLY A 134 -11.31 -1.49 -14.18
CA GLY A 134 -11.04 -2.22 -15.42
C GLY A 134 -10.36 -3.59 -15.21
N PHE A 135 -10.02 -3.95 -13.97
CA PHE A 135 -9.36 -5.20 -13.61
C PHE A 135 -10.24 -6.05 -12.70
N ASP A 136 -9.95 -7.35 -12.61
CA ASP A 136 -10.61 -8.23 -11.64
C ASP A 136 -10.27 -7.84 -10.20
N ILE A 137 -8.99 -7.52 -9.98
CA ILE A 137 -8.46 -6.95 -8.75
C ILE A 137 -7.68 -5.69 -9.12
N GLY A 138 -8.11 -4.54 -8.63
CA GLY A 138 -7.51 -3.24 -8.95
C GLY A 138 -6.90 -2.59 -7.71
N ALA A 139 -5.57 -2.56 -7.62
CA ALA A 139 -4.86 -1.89 -6.54
C ALA A 139 -4.42 -0.49 -6.99
N TYR A 140 -4.69 0.52 -6.17
CA TYR A 140 -4.28 1.89 -6.49
C TYR A 140 -3.98 2.69 -5.23
N PHE A 141 -2.90 3.47 -5.27
CA PHE A 141 -2.53 4.42 -4.23
C PHE A 141 -1.93 5.67 -4.89
N GLU A 142 -2.23 6.83 -4.32
CA GLU A 142 -1.45 8.03 -4.54
C GLU A 142 -0.27 8.09 -3.55
N ALA A 143 0.83 8.74 -3.93
CA ALA A 143 2.02 8.85 -3.08
C ALA A 143 1.74 9.55 -1.73
N ASN A 144 0.61 10.22 -1.55
CA ASN A 144 0.19 10.82 -0.28
C ASN A 144 -0.40 9.80 0.73
N GLY A 145 -0.59 8.54 0.32
CA GLY A 145 -1.13 7.48 1.17
C GLY A 145 -2.63 7.19 0.99
N HIS A 146 -3.33 7.89 0.10
CA HIS A 146 -4.73 7.61 -0.21
C HIS A 146 -4.80 6.49 -1.24
N GLY A 147 -5.49 5.41 -0.92
CA GLY A 147 -5.68 4.31 -1.86
C GLY A 147 -6.42 3.13 -1.27
N THR A 148 -6.71 2.15 -2.11
CA THR A 148 -7.33 0.89 -1.70
C THR A 148 -7.12 -0.18 -2.78
N VAL A 149 -7.74 -1.35 -2.56
CA VAL A 149 -7.82 -2.43 -3.53
C VAL A 149 -9.30 -2.76 -3.78
N THR A 150 -9.69 -2.81 -5.05
CA THR A 150 -11.03 -3.19 -5.49
C THR A 150 -11.04 -4.64 -5.96
N PHE A 151 -12.17 -5.32 -5.77
CA PHE A 151 -12.43 -6.67 -6.25
C PHE A 151 -13.77 -6.66 -6.96
N ASN A 152 -13.84 -7.12 -8.20
CA ASN A 152 -15.12 -7.27 -8.89
C ASN A 152 -15.81 -8.59 -8.49
N ASP A 153 -17.07 -8.76 -8.91
CA ASP A 153 -17.86 -9.95 -8.57
C ASP A 153 -17.21 -11.25 -9.03
N LYS A 154 -16.57 -11.26 -10.21
CA LYS A 154 -15.84 -12.43 -10.73
C LYS A 154 -14.70 -12.81 -9.78
N ALA A 155 -13.89 -11.85 -9.34
CA ALA A 155 -12.79 -12.10 -8.41
C ALA A 155 -13.31 -12.68 -7.08
N VAL A 156 -14.34 -12.06 -6.51
CA VAL A 156 -14.94 -12.51 -5.25
C VAL A 156 -15.47 -13.95 -5.38
N GLN A 157 -16.21 -14.26 -6.44
CA GLN A 157 -16.74 -15.61 -6.69
C GLN A 157 -15.62 -16.65 -6.84
N GLN A 158 -14.59 -16.36 -7.64
CA GLN A 158 -13.47 -17.29 -7.87
C GLN A 158 -12.68 -17.54 -6.57
N ILE A 159 -12.44 -16.50 -5.77
CA ILE A 159 -11.77 -16.62 -4.47
C ILE A 159 -12.60 -17.48 -3.51
N GLN A 160 -13.91 -17.25 -3.42
CA GLN A 160 -14.81 -18.03 -2.55
C GLN A 160 -14.92 -19.49 -2.97
N GLN A 161 -15.01 -19.76 -4.28
CA GLN A 161 -15.03 -21.12 -4.82
C GLN A 161 -13.74 -21.86 -4.49
N ARG A 162 -12.58 -21.22 -4.65
CA ARG A 162 -11.29 -21.81 -4.26
C ARG A 162 -11.19 -22.05 -2.76
N ALA A 163 -11.61 -21.10 -1.93
CA ALA A 163 -11.60 -21.26 -0.48
C ALA A 163 -12.49 -22.44 -0.02
N SER A 164 -13.65 -22.62 -0.65
CA SER A 164 -14.59 -23.71 -0.33
C SER A 164 -14.10 -25.07 -0.84
N SER A 165 -13.34 -25.08 -1.93
CA SER A 165 -12.78 -26.31 -2.52
C SER A 165 -11.45 -26.73 -1.89
N GLY A 166 -10.77 -25.82 -1.19
CA GLY A 166 -9.44 -25.98 -0.60
C GLY A 166 -9.41 -26.46 0.86
N GLY A 167 -10.55 -26.80 1.47
CA GLY A 167 -10.63 -27.31 2.85
C GLY A 167 -10.04 -28.70 3.08
N GLY A 168 -9.12 -29.17 2.22
CA GLY A 168 -8.62 -30.55 2.20
C GLY A 168 -7.10 -30.74 2.17
N GLU A 169 -6.27 -29.71 2.04
CA GLU A 169 -4.81 -29.89 2.08
C GLU A 169 -4.15 -28.89 3.03
N GLU A 170 -3.85 -29.38 4.24
CA GLU A 170 -2.95 -28.76 5.19
C GLU A 170 -1.56 -28.51 4.58
N GLY A 171 -0.95 -27.43 5.02
CA GLY A 171 0.22 -26.81 4.40
C GLY A 171 1.41 -27.74 4.22
N LYS A 172 1.92 -27.78 2.99
CA LYS A 172 3.34 -28.04 2.77
C LYS A 172 4.11 -26.78 3.11
N GLN A 173 4.92 -26.89 4.17
CA GLN A 173 5.98 -25.95 4.53
C GLN A 173 6.74 -25.51 3.28
N LEU A 174 6.76 -24.20 3.05
CA LEU A 174 7.76 -23.56 2.20
C LEU A 174 9.05 -23.52 3.03
N GLU A 175 9.94 -24.50 2.83
CA GLU A 175 11.33 -24.41 3.29
C GLU A 175 12.09 -23.42 2.39
N ALA A 176 12.84 -22.54 3.03
CA ALA A 176 13.76 -21.58 2.40
C ALA A 176 15.16 -22.20 2.27
#